data_AF-A0A846PQ82-F1
#
_entry.id   AF-A0A846PQ82-F1
#
_cell.length_a   1.000
_cell.length_b   1.000
_cell.length_c   1.000
_cell.angle_alpha   90.00
_cell.angle_beta   90.00
_cell.angle_gamma   90.00
#
_symmetry.space_group_name_H-M   'P 1'
#
loop_
_entity.id
_entity.type
_entity.pdbx_description
1 polymer ?
#
loop_
_entity_poly.entity_id
_entity_poly.type
_entity_poly.pdbx_seq_one_letter_code
_entity_poly.pdbx_strand_id
1 'polypeptide(L)'
;LLQAKSRDRYVRRANEILEVTGLKGDKPLTNVIFKWKPILDKFESVEKSIVLEHVSKSLGLTEASLKEEMRVRKEILEWMKEKRMFDYRDVARVINGYYINPDKIISMVEEM
;
A
#
# COMPACT_ATOMS: atom_id res chain seq x y z
N LEU A 1 -14.92 1.91 -1.74
CA LEU A 1 -14.91 0.53 -1.18
C LEU A 1 -16.20 -0.16 -1.60
N LEU A 2 -16.11 -1.39 -2.12
CA LEU A 2 -17.26 -2.22 -2.46
C LEU A 2 -17.82 -2.86 -1.19
N GLN A 3 -19.14 -2.83 -1.03
CA GLN A 3 -19.84 -3.62 -0.03
C GLN A 3 -20.11 -5.00 -0.61
N ALA A 4 -19.62 -6.05 0.06
CA ALA A 4 -19.82 -7.43 -0.33
C ALA A 4 -20.40 -8.23 0.84
N LYS A 5 -21.24 -9.22 0.54
CA LYS A 5 -21.68 -10.21 1.54
C LYS A 5 -20.62 -11.32 1.60
N SER A 6 -19.95 -11.45 2.74
CA SER A 6 -19.01 -12.54 3.02
C SER A 6 -19.57 -13.38 4.15
N ARG A 7 -19.96 -14.63 3.84
CA ARG A 7 -20.76 -15.49 4.73
C ARG A 7 -22.04 -14.75 5.15
N ASP A 8 -22.22 -14.48 6.44
CA ASP A 8 -23.39 -13.79 7.01
C ASP A 8 -23.14 -12.33 7.39
N ARG A 9 -22.00 -11.75 6.99
CA ARG A 9 -21.67 -10.36 7.32
C ARG A 9 -21.39 -9.53 6.08
N TYR A 10 -21.78 -8.26 6.15
CA TYR A 10 -21.37 -7.27 5.17
C TYR A 10 -19.94 -6.82 5.49
N VAL A 11 -19.10 -6.85 4.47
CA VAL A 11 -17.72 -6.37 4.54
C VAL A 11 -17.50 -5.27 3.51
N ARG A 12 -16.59 -4.34 3.82
CA ARG A 12 -16.09 -3.35 2.87
C ARG A 12 -14.72 -3.78 2.38
N ARG A 13 -14.50 -3.75 1.06
CA ARG A 13 -13.24 -4.11 0.41
C ARG A 13 -12.86 -3.09 -0.64
N ALA A 14 -11.56 -2.83 -0.81
CA ALA A 14 -11.07 -2.12 -1.98
C ALA A 14 -11.17 -3.08 -3.16
N ASN A 15 -12.16 -2.89 -4.05
CA ASN A 15 -12.37 -3.85 -5.13
C ASN A 15 -11.17 -3.90 -6.08
N GLU A 16 -10.71 -2.73 -6.49
CA GLU A 16 -9.59 -2.53 -7.40
C GLU A 16 -8.83 -1.27 -7.00
N ILE A 17 -7.52 -1.29 -7.19
CA ILE A 17 -6.65 -0.10 -7.16
C ILE A 17 -6.07 0.02 -8.56
N LEU A 18 -6.29 1.18 -9.18
CA LEU A 18 -5.81 1.49 -10.52
C LEU A 18 -5.00 2.78 -10.53
N GLU A 19 -4.08 2.87 -11.47
CA GLU A 19 -3.27 4.04 -11.76
C GLU A 19 -3.83 4.72 -13.00
N VAL A 20 -4.01 6.04 -12.95
CA VAL A 20 -4.31 6.83 -14.14
C VAL A 20 -2.97 7.26 -14.74
N THR A 21 -2.65 6.77 -15.93
CA THR A 21 -1.31 6.92 -16.54
C THR A 21 -1.27 7.96 -17.65
N GLY A 22 -2.44 8.48 -18.06
CA GLY A 22 -2.54 9.54 -19.05
C GLY A 22 -3.94 9.65 -19.63
N LEU A 23 -4.04 10.28 -20.79
CA LEU A 23 -5.27 10.48 -21.54
C LEU A 23 -5.09 10.01 -22.99
N LYS A 24 -6.15 9.42 -23.55
CA LYS A 24 -6.29 9.15 -24.99
C LYS A 24 -7.50 9.92 -25.49
N GLY A 25 -7.27 11.10 -26.07
CA GLY A 25 -8.31 12.11 -26.25
C GLY A 25 -8.86 12.53 -24.89
N ASP A 26 -10.18 12.47 -24.71
CA ASP A 26 -10.84 12.83 -23.44
C ASP A 26 -11.01 11.64 -22.47
N LYS A 27 -10.48 10.45 -22.80
CA LYS A 27 -10.63 9.24 -21.98
C LYS A 27 -9.37 8.94 -21.17
N PRO A 28 -9.49 8.63 -19.87
CA PRO A 28 -8.34 8.24 -19.05
C PRO A 28 -7.79 6.88 -19.49
N LEU A 29 -6.46 6.81 -19.59
CA LEU A 29 -5.73 5.56 -19.66
C LEU A 29 -5.48 5.08 -18.23
N THR A 30 -5.85 3.83 -17.95
CA THR A 30 -5.79 3.25 -16.61
C THR A 30 -5.06 1.93 -16.59
N ASN A 31 -4.29 1.69 -15.54
CA ASN A 31 -3.59 0.44 -15.27
C ASN A 31 -4.05 -0.12 -13.92
N VAL A 32 -4.78 -1.23 -13.89
CA VAL A 32 -5.23 -1.84 -12.63
C VAL A 32 -4.06 -2.59 -12.02
N ILE A 33 -3.63 -2.24 -10.80
CA ILE A 33 -2.45 -2.82 -10.16
C ILE A 33 -2.80 -3.82 -9.04
N PHE A 34 -3.92 -3.61 -8.35
CA PHE A 34 -4.42 -4.56 -7.36
C PHE A 34 -5.89 -4.88 -7.58
N LYS A 35 -6.26 -6.14 -7.36
CA LYS A 35 -7.64 -6.61 -7.43
C LYS A 35 -7.99 -7.52 -6.27
N TRP A 36 -9.18 -7.34 -5.71
CA TRP A 36 -9.73 -8.24 -4.72
C TRP A 36 -10.38 -9.47 -5.39
N LYS A 37 -10.08 -10.66 -4.88
CA LYS A 37 -10.71 -11.93 -5.27
C LYS A 37 -11.77 -12.31 -4.23
N PRO A 38 -13.07 -12.15 -4.53
CA PRO A 38 -14.13 -12.37 -3.55
C PRO A 38 -14.18 -13.80 -3.00
N ILE A 39 -13.93 -14.79 -3.86
CA ILE A 39 -14.00 -16.22 -3.52
C ILE A 39 -12.97 -16.58 -2.44
N LEU A 40 -11.76 -16.01 -2.52
CA LEU A 40 -10.64 -16.32 -1.62
C LEU A 40 -10.48 -15.29 -0.49
N ASP A 41 -11.22 -14.18 -0.54
CA ASP A 41 -11.01 -12.98 0.28
C ASP A 41 -9.54 -12.52 0.32
N LYS A 42 -8.88 -12.52 -0.85
CA LYS A 42 -7.47 -12.14 -1.02
C LYS A 42 -7.31 -11.00 -2.02
N PHE A 43 -6.24 -10.23 -1.85
CA PHE A 43 -5.81 -9.23 -2.83
C PHE A 43 -4.67 -9.80 -3.66
N GLU A 44 -4.70 -9.56 -4.96
CA GLU A 44 -3.66 -9.96 -5.90
C GLU A 44 -3.09 -8.72 -6.59
N SER A 45 -1.77 -8.71 -6.76
CA SER A 45 -1.11 -7.80 -7.70
C SER A 45 -1.34 -8.36 -9.09
N VAL A 46 -1.96 -7.58 -9.98
CA VAL A 46 -2.33 -8.07 -11.32
C VAL A 46 -1.43 -7.54 -12.42
N GLU A 47 -0.87 -6.33 -12.25
CA GLU A 47 0.03 -5.70 -13.21
C GLU A 47 1.19 -5.01 -12.49
N LYS A 48 2.23 -4.64 -13.25
CA LYS A 48 3.32 -3.79 -12.75
C LYS A 48 2.84 -2.34 -12.57
N SER A 49 3.41 -1.65 -11.59
CA SER A 49 3.12 -0.24 -11.34
C SER A 49 3.92 0.68 -12.26
N ILE A 50 3.20 1.48 -13.04
CA ILE A 50 3.77 2.54 -13.90
C ILE A 50 4.12 3.75 -13.02
N VAL A 51 3.33 4.01 -11.97
CA VAL A 51 3.62 5.09 -11.02
C VAL A 51 4.94 4.87 -10.30
N LEU A 52 5.24 3.64 -9.85
CA LEU A 52 6.53 3.32 -9.24
C LEU A 52 7.70 3.51 -10.22
N GLU A 53 7.53 3.17 -11.50
CA GLU A 53 8.54 3.43 -12.52
C GLU A 53 8.80 4.95 -12.69
N HIS A 54 7.74 5.76 -12.67
CA HIS A 54 7.87 7.23 -12.71
C HIS A 54 8.58 7.78 -11.46
N VAL A 55 8.24 7.27 -10.27
CA VAL A 55 8.92 7.64 -9.02
C VAL A 55 10.40 7.27 -9.10
N SER A 56 10.73 6.07 -9.59
CA SER A 56 12.10 5.57 -9.81
C SER A 56 12.91 6.55 -10.65
N LYS A 57 12.36 6.94 -11.80
CA LYS A 57 12.98 7.89 -12.73
C LYS A 57 13.13 9.28 -12.12
N SER A 58 12.09 9.77 -11.42
CA SER A 58 12.10 11.11 -10.83
C SER A 58 13.10 11.29 -9.70
N LEU A 59 13.32 10.23 -8.91
CA LEU A 59 14.23 10.24 -7.77
C LEU A 59 15.63 9.70 -8.12
N GLY A 60 15.84 9.22 -9.35
CA GLY A 60 17.08 8.55 -9.75
C GLY A 60 17.36 7.26 -8.97
N LEU A 61 16.32 6.63 -8.40
CA LEU A 61 16.43 5.40 -7.62
C LEU A 61 16.23 4.19 -8.52
N THR A 62 16.78 3.05 -8.11
CA THR A 62 16.51 1.77 -8.79
C THR A 62 15.15 1.22 -8.38
N GLU A 63 14.53 0.41 -9.25
CA GLU A 63 13.28 -0.29 -8.92
C GLU A 63 13.44 -1.18 -7.68
N ALA A 64 14.62 -1.79 -7.49
CA ALA A 64 14.92 -2.61 -6.32
C ALA A 64 14.90 -1.77 -5.02
N SER A 65 15.53 -0.60 -5.02
CA SER A 65 15.52 0.32 -3.88
C SER A 65 14.11 0.77 -3.51
N LEU A 66 13.26 1.06 -4.50
CA LEU A 66 11.87 1.43 -4.24
C LEU A 66 11.04 0.25 -3.72
N LYS A 67 11.25 -0.96 -4.24
CA LYS A 67 10.59 -2.15 -3.71
C LYS A 67 10.98 -2.41 -2.26
N GLU A 68 12.24 -2.17 -1.92
CA GLU A 68 12.72 -2.28 -0.56
C GLU A 68 12.07 -1.25 0.37
N GLU A 69 11.99 0.02 -0.05
CA GLU A 69 11.26 1.06 0.69
C GLU A 69 9.78 0.68 0.90
N MET A 70 9.13 0.10 -0.11
CA MET A 70 7.75 -0.40 0.00
C MET A 70 7.63 -1.58 0.97
N ARG A 71 8.63 -2.47 1.00
CA ARG A 71 8.71 -3.60 1.94
C ARG A 71 8.81 -3.09 3.38
N VAL A 72 9.71 -2.16 3.65
CA VAL A 72 9.90 -1.56 4.99
C VAL A 72 8.61 -0.87 5.46
N ARG A 73 7.97 -0.05 4.62
CA ARG A 73 6.69 0.59 4.96
C ARG A 73 5.58 -0.41 5.25
N LYS A 74 5.54 -1.51 4.50
CA LYS A 74 4.58 -2.60 4.74
C LYS A 74 4.83 -3.21 6.12
N GLU A 75 6.08 -3.50 6.47
CA GLU A 75 6.44 -4.11 7.76
C GLU A 75 6.08 -3.21 8.94
N ILE A 76 6.28 -1.91 8.82
CA ILE A 76 5.83 -0.94 9.84
C ILE A 76 4.30 -1.04 10.05
N LEU A 77 3.52 -1.10 8.97
CA LEU A 77 2.05 -1.23 9.07
C LEU A 77 1.63 -2.59 9.66
N GLU A 78 2.34 -3.66 9.34
CA GLU A 78 2.11 -4.99 9.91
C GLU A 78 2.45 -5.03 11.40
N TRP A 79 3.58 -4.46 11.81
CA TRP A 79 3.97 -4.26 13.21
C TRP A 79 2.92 -3.45 13.99
N MET A 80 2.42 -2.35 13.42
CA MET A 80 1.36 -1.56 14.04
C MET A 80 0.09 -2.37 14.30
N LYS A 81 -0.29 -3.22 13.33
CA LYS A 81 -1.42 -4.13 13.46
C LYS A 81 -1.18 -5.18 14.56
N GLU A 82 0.02 -5.77 14.63
CA GLU A 82 0.38 -6.78 15.63
C GLU A 82 0.37 -6.23 17.06
N LYS A 83 0.87 -5.00 17.24
CA LYS A 83 0.80 -4.26 18.51
C LYS A 83 -0.59 -3.68 18.80
N ARG A 84 -1.58 -3.92 17.94
CA ARG A 84 -2.97 -3.44 18.05
C ARG A 84 -3.08 -1.91 18.13
N MET A 85 -2.19 -1.20 17.44
CA MET A 85 -2.21 0.26 17.33
C MET A 85 -3.25 0.69 16.28
N PHE A 86 -4.47 0.99 16.73
CA PHE A 86 -5.59 1.38 15.87
C PHE A 86 -6.08 2.82 16.09
N ASP A 87 -5.65 3.50 17.16
CA ASP A 87 -5.97 4.91 17.37
C ASP A 87 -5.25 5.76 16.31
N TYR A 88 -5.99 6.62 15.63
CA TYR A 88 -5.45 7.41 14.52
C TYR A 88 -4.27 8.31 14.94
N ARG A 89 -4.18 8.71 16.21
CA ARG A 89 -3.09 9.55 16.74
C ARG A 89 -1.82 8.74 16.93
N ASP A 90 -1.94 7.49 17.39
CA ASP A 90 -0.81 6.56 17.47
C ASP A 90 -0.28 6.25 16.08
N VAL A 91 -1.21 5.96 15.14
CA VAL A 91 -0.87 5.71 13.73
C VAL A 91 -0.13 6.88 13.10
N ALA A 92 -0.67 8.10 13.27
CA ALA A 92 -0.03 9.31 12.76
C ALA A 92 1.35 9.56 13.38
N ARG A 93 1.52 9.28 14.68
CA ARG A 93 2.81 9.42 15.36
C ARG A 93 3.87 8.49 14.76
N VAL A 94 3.55 7.23 14.48
CA VAL A 94 4.49 6.28 13.84
C VAL A 94 4.83 6.73 12.43
N ILE A 95 3.84 7.07 11.60
CA ILE A 95 4.06 7.51 10.22
C ILE A 95 4.93 8.76 10.17
N ASN A 96 4.60 9.78 10.98
CA ASN A 96 5.41 11.00 11.05
C ASN A 96 6.82 10.72 11.60
N GLY A 97 6.93 9.82 12.57
CA GLY A 97 8.22 9.35 13.09
C GLY A 97 9.09 8.76 12.00
N TYR A 98 8.52 7.94 11.12
CA TYR A 98 9.25 7.33 10.01
C TYR A 98 9.73 8.38 9.00
N TYR A 99 8.92 9.40 8.71
CA TYR A 99 9.36 10.52 7.87
C TYR A 99 10.49 11.37 8.48
N ILE A 100 10.57 11.46 9.81
CA ILE A 100 11.59 12.27 10.51
C ILE A 100 12.89 11.47 10.74
N ASN A 101 12.76 10.22 11.20
CA ASN A 101 13.88 9.34 11.50
C ASN A 101 13.45 7.87 11.25
N PRO A 102 13.64 7.38 10.01
CA PRO A 102 13.30 6.01 9.64
C PRO A 102 13.96 4.97 10.53
N ASP A 103 15.26 5.11 10.79
CA ASP A 103 16.07 4.13 11.53
C ASP A 103 15.51 3.87 12.93
N LYS A 104 15.05 4.92 13.62
CA LYS A 104 14.40 4.80 14.93
C LYS A 104 13.11 3.99 14.89
N ILE A 105 12.31 4.14 13.83
CA ILE A 105 11.06 3.38 13.70
C ILE A 105 11.37 1.93 13.28
N ILE A 106 12.33 1.74 12.37
CA ILE A 106 12.75 0.42 11.92
C ILE A 106 13.30 -0.40 13.09
N SER A 107 14.14 0.18 13.96
CA SER A 107 14.66 -0.54 15.12
C SER A 107 13.56 -1.02 16.07
N MET A 108 12.50 -0.22 16.27
CA MET A 108 11.34 -0.62 17.07
C MET A 108 10.53 -1.77 16.45
N VAL A 109 10.58 -1.93 15.12
CA VAL A 109 9.96 -3.03 14.39
C VAL A 109 10.80 -4.30 14.51
N GLU A 110 12.13 -4.17 14.42
CA GLU A 110 13.08 -5.29 14.46
C GLU A 110 13.32 -5.88 15.86
N GLU A 111 13.09 -5.12 16.93
CA GLU A 111 13.19 -5.56 18.34
C GLU A 111 12.06 -6.54 18.78
N MET A 112 11.45 -7.26 17.83
CA MET A 112 10.40 -8.25 18.07
C MET A 112 10.90 -9.67 18.28
#